data_AF-A0A229UXZ6-F1
#
_entry.id   AF-A0A229UXZ6-F1
#
_cell.length_a   1.000
_cell.length_b   1.000
_cell.length_c   1.000
_cell.angle_alpha   90.00
_cell.angle_beta   90.00
_cell.angle_gamma   90.00
#
_symmetry.space_group_name_H-M   'P 1'
#
loop_
_entity.id
_entity.type
_entity.pdbx_description
1 polymer ?
#
loop_
_entity_poly.entity_id
_entity_poly.type
_entity_poly.pdbx_seq_one_letter_code
_entity_poly.pdbx_strand_id
1 'polypeptide(L)' 'MTHTKEDGYVGQVEFQVEGHKFPYEITLYSTKGKEWSYGLHFLEQSGSEEQILEVEDLLEENDEYFDMLVEAAKNSLQN' A
#
# COMPACT_ATOMS: atom_id res chain seq x y z
N MET A 1 1.74 -9.78 10.45
CA MET A 1 0.35 -9.89 9.93
C MET A 1 -0.57 -10.31 11.05
N THR A 2 -1.69 -9.62 11.22
CA THR A 2 -2.82 -10.25 11.92
C THR A 2 -3.53 -11.13 10.90
N HIS A 3 -3.17 -12.42 10.85
CA HIS A 3 -3.87 -13.38 10.01
C HIS A 3 -5.12 -13.85 10.75
N THR A 4 -6.24 -13.15 10.57
CA THR A 4 -7.53 -13.65 11.04
C THR A 4 -8.16 -14.41 9.88
N LYS A 5 -8.49 -15.69 10.10
CA LYS A 5 -9.20 -16.54 9.12
C LYS A 5 -10.52 -15.93 8.61
N GLU A 6 -11.04 -14.92 9.32
CA GLU A 6 -12.26 -14.19 9.01
C GLU A 6 -12.00 -12.86 8.27
N ASP A 7 -10.78 -12.30 8.34
CA ASP A 7 -10.46 -10.93 7.86
C ASP A 7 -9.45 -10.91 6.68
N GLY A 8 -8.58 -11.91 6.58
CA GLY A 8 -7.63 -12.06 5.46
C GLY A 8 -6.17 -11.74 5.78
N TYR A 9 -5.44 -11.32 4.74
CA TYR A 9 -4.06 -10.82 4.79
C TYR A 9 -4.12 -9.30 4.90
N VAL A 10 -3.48 -8.71 5.90
CA VAL A 10 -3.36 -7.25 6.04
C VAL A 10 -1.89 -6.90 6.27
N GLY A 11 -1.32 -6.08 5.39
CA GLY A 11 0.04 -5.57 5.49
C GLY A 11 0.08 -4.07 5.25
N GLN A 12 0.94 -3.38 6.01
CA GLN A 12 1.14 -1.95 5.90
C GLN A 12 2.57 -1.70 5.44
N VAL A 13 2.73 -0.79 4.48
CA VAL A 13 4.04 -0.41 3.93
C VAL A 13 4.12 1.11 3.92
N GLU A 14 5.21 1.61 4.47
CA GLU A 14 5.55 3.02 4.48
C GLU A 14 6.58 3.28 3.39
N PHE A 15 6.30 4.21 2.47
CA PHE A 15 7.20 4.54 1.37
C PHE A 15 7.13 6.03 1.03
N GLN A 16 8.14 6.53 0.34
CA GLN A 16 8.19 7.92 -0.11
C GLN A 16 8.44 7.95 -1.62
N VAL A 17 7.64 8.76 -2.33
CA VAL A 17 7.79 8.97 -3.76
C VAL A 17 8.77 10.12 -3.99
N GLU A 18 9.74 9.91 -4.88
CA GLU A 18 10.70 10.95 -5.22
C GLU A 18 9.99 12.18 -5.81
N GLY A 19 10.29 13.37 -5.27
CA GLY A 19 9.61 14.62 -5.63
C GLY A 19 8.43 14.99 -4.73
N HIS A 20 7.93 14.06 -3.91
CA HIS A 20 6.85 14.31 -2.98
C HIS A 20 7.41 14.70 -1.60
N LYS A 21 6.74 15.66 -0.95
CA LYS A 21 7.19 16.24 0.33
C LYS A 21 6.95 15.35 1.53
N PHE A 22 5.97 14.46 1.45
CA PHE A 22 5.50 13.68 2.59
C PHE A 22 5.56 12.18 2.29
N PRO A 23 5.85 11.35 3.32
CA PRO A 23 5.76 9.90 3.19
C PRO A 23 4.30 9.43 3.09
N TYR A 24 4.13 8.32 2.40
CA TYR A 24 2.87 7.61 2.18
C TYR A 24 2.83 6.32 2.98
N GLU A 25 1.63 5.97 3.42
CA GLU A 25 1.30 4.67 3.97
C GLU A 25 0.32 4.00 3.02
N ILE A 26 0.68 2.82 2.52
CA ILE A 26 -0.25 1.94 1.84
C ILE A 26 -0.59 0.76 2.73
N THR A 27 -1.88 0.58 2.96
CA THR A 27 -2.44 -0.57 3.67
C THR A 27 -3.04 -1.53 2.67
N LEU A 28 -2.37 -2.65 2.44
CA LEU A 28 -2.79 -3.73 1.55
C LEU A 28 -3.58 -4.77 2.35
N TYR A 29 -4.80 -5.05 1.93
CA TYR A 29 -5.65 -6.07 2.54
C TYR A 29 -6.27 -7.01 1.51
N SER A 30 -6.33 -8.30 1.84
CA SER A 30 -6.89 -9.33 0.97
C SER A 30 -7.59 -10.42 1.76
N THR A 31 -8.90 -10.56 1.55
CA THR A 31 -9.71 -11.57 2.25
C THR A 31 -9.41 -13.01 1.83
N LYS A 32 -8.94 -13.23 0.59
CA LYS A 32 -8.71 -14.57 0.01
C LYS A 32 -7.33 -14.76 -0.64
N GLY A 33 -6.45 -13.76 -0.59
CA GLY A 33 -5.15 -13.76 -1.25
C GLY A 33 -5.20 -13.65 -2.79
N LYS A 34 -6.40 -13.61 -3.38
CA LYS A 34 -6.62 -13.44 -4.83
C LYS A 34 -7.05 -12.03 -5.23
N GLU A 35 -7.87 -11.39 -4.40
CA GLU A 35 -8.31 -10.01 -4.59
C GLU A 35 -7.64 -9.17 -3.53
N TRP A 36 -6.77 -8.27 -3.95
CA TRP A 36 -6.06 -7.34 -3.09
C TRP A 36 -6.70 -5.99 -3.23
N SER A 37 -7.10 -5.42 -2.11
CA SER A 37 -7.51 -4.04 -1.99
C SER A 37 -6.42 -3.29 -1.26
N TYR A 38 -6.28 -2.00 -1.55
CA TYR A 38 -5.32 -1.16 -0.87
C TYR A 38 -6.00 0.13 -0.42
N GLY A 39 -5.49 0.72 0.66
CA GLY A 39 -5.80 2.08 1.07
C GLY A 39 -4.52 2.89 1.09
N LEU A 40 -4.45 3.94 0.28
CA LEU A 40 -3.31 4.87 0.24
C LEU A 40 -3.64 6.11 1.07
N HIS A 41 -2.76 6.44 2.02
CA HIS A 41 -2.88 7.62 2.85
C HIS A 41 -1.52 8.28 3.06
N PHE A 42 -1.53 9.53 3.50
CA PHE A 42 -0.31 10.17 3.98
C PHE A 42 -0.02 9.76 5.42
N LEU A 43 1.23 9.44 5.73
CA LEU A 43 1.62 8.93 7.05
C LEU A 43 1.48 9.98 8.16
N GLU A 44 1.86 11.24 7.89
CA GLU A 44 1.96 12.27 8.94
C GLU A 44 0.96 13.42 8.81
N GLN A 45 0.59 13.81 7.59
CA GLN A 45 -0.19 15.03 7.34
C GLN A 45 -1.14 14.84 6.16
N SER A 46 -2.29 15.53 6.15
CA SER A 46 -3.15 15.61 4.97
C SER A 46 -2.42 16.36 3.85
N GLY A 47 -1.78 15.62 2.93
CA GLY A 47 -1.23 16.20 1.72
C GLY A 47 -2.34 16.50 0.70
N SER A 48 -1.95 16.92 -0.51
CA SER A 48 -2.90 17.23 -1.57
C SER A 48 -3.52 15.95 -2.14
N GLU A 49 -4.83 15.94 -2.36
CA GLU A 49 -5.54 14.85 -3.05
C GLU A 49 -4.92 14.55 -4.42
N GLU A 50 -4.43 15.58 -5.14
CA GLU A 50 -3.70 15.42 -6.40
C GLU A 50 -2.51 14.46 -6.28
N GLN A 51 -1.74 14.51 -5.19
CA GLN A 51 -0.59 13.62 -5.03
C GLN A 51 -1.00 12.18 -4.69
N ILE A 52 -2.12 11.99 -3.99
CA ILE A 52 -2.69 10.64 -3.78
C ILE A 52 -3.07 10.06 -5.14
N LEU A 53 -3.80 10.84 -5.95
CA LEU A 53 -4.23 10.43 -7.28
C LEU A 53 -3.04 10.12 -8.21
N GLU A 54 -1.98 10.92 -8.19
CA GLU A 54 -0.76 10.63 -8.97
C GLU A 54 -0.12 9.29 -8.58
N VAL A 55 -0.11 8.96 -7.29
CA VAL A 55 0.43 7.68 -6.81
C VAL A 55 -0.52 6.53 -7.14
N GLU A 56 -1.84 6.72 -7.00
CA GLU A 56 -2.82 5.71 -7.41
C GLU A 56 -2.72 5.42 -8.92
N ASP A 57 -2.65 6.46 -9.76
CA ASP A 57 -2.48 6.33 -11.21
C ASP A 57 -1.16 5.62 -11.55
N LEU A 58 -0.06 5.98 -10.86
CA LEU A 58 1.23 5.31 -11.04
C LEU A 58 1.16 3.81 -10.71
N LEU A 59 0.44 3.43 -9.65
CA LEU A 59 0.26 2.04 -9.24
C LEU A 59 -0.66 1.26 -10.19
N GLU A 60 -1.68 1.92 -10.75
CA GLU A 60 -2.55 1.32 -11.77
C GLU A 60 -1.85 1.18 -13.12
N GLU A 61 -1.01 2.14 -13.52
CA GLU A 61 -0.25 2.08 -14.76
C GLU A 61 0.96 1.13 -14.68
N ASN A 62 1.51 0.90 -13.49
CA ASN A 62 2.70 0.07 -13.27
C ASN A 62 2.45 -1.04 -12.25
N ASP A 63 1.98 -2.19 -12.75
CA ASP A 63 1.83 -3.43 -11.98
C ASP A 63 3.11 -3.80 -11.20
N GLU A 64 4.31 -3.49 -11.71
CA GLU A 64 5.57 -3.78 -11.01
C GLU A 64 5.68 -3.05 -9.66
N TYR A 65 5.25 -1.79 -9.57
CA TYR A 65 5.27 -1.06 -8.30
C TYR A 65 4.24 -1.61 -7.32
N PHE A 66 3.06 -1.97 -7.83
CA PHE A 66 2.05 -2.62 -7.01
C PHE A 66 2.54 -3.97 -6.46
N ASP A 67 3.12 -4.81 -7.31
CA ASP A 67 3.65 -6.12 -6.90
C ASP A 67 4.79 -5.95 -5.89
N MET A 68 5.69 -4.98 -6.08
CA MET A 68 6.72 -4.63 -5.11
C MET A 68 6.15 -4.24 -3.73
N LEU A 69 5.06 -3.46 -3.69
CA LEU A 69 4.41 -3.08 -2.44
C LEU A 69 3.72 -4.28 -1.78
N VAL A 70 3.09 -5.15 -2.58
CA VAL A 70 2.52 -6.42 -2.11
C VAL A 70 3.59 -7.34 -1.55
N GLU A 71 4.74 -7.46 -2.20
CA GLU A 71 5.87 -8.24 -1.72
C GLU A 71 6.49 -7.63 -0.46
N ALA A 72 6.67 -6.31 -0.41
CA ALA A 72 7.16 -5.61 0.78
C ALA A 72 6.21 -5.80 1.96
N ALA A 73 4.90 -5.70 1.72
CA ALA A 73 3.87 -6.01 2.69
C ALA A 73 4.04 -7.45 3.17
N LYS A 74 4.04 -8.45 2.27
CA LYS A 74 4.24 -9.87 2.61
C LYS A 74 5.55 -10.13 3.38
N ASN A 75 6.63 -9.43 3.06
CA ASN A 75 7.93 -9.58 3.72
C ASN A 75 7.91 -9.05 5.16
N SER A 76 7.27 -7.89 5.37
CA SER A 76 7.03 -7.32 6.70
C SER A 76 6.22 -8.26 7.62
N LEU A 77 5.48 -9.21 7.03
CA LEU A 77 4.67 -10.20 7.74
C LEU A 77 5.45 -11.45 8.16
N GLN A 78 6.64 -11.68 7.61
CA GLN A 78 7.47 -12.88 7.90
C GLN A 78 8.47 -12.69 9.04
N ASN A 79 8.50 -11.52 9.70
CA ASN A 79 9.46 -11.19 10.76
C ASN A 79 8.84 -11.22 12.17
#